data_AF-A0AAU4B935-F1
#
_entry.id   AF-A0AAU4B935-F1
#
_cell.length_a   1.000
_cell.length_b   1.000
_cell.length_c   1.000
_cell.angle_alpha   90.00
_cell.angle_beta   90.00
_cell.angle_gamma   90.00
#
_symmetry.space_group_name_H-M   'P 1'
#
loop_
_entity.id
_entity.type
_entity.pdbx_description
1 polymer ?
#
loop_
_entity_poly.entity_id
_entity_poly.type
_entity_poly.pdbx_seq_one_letter_code
_entity_poly.pdbx_strand_id
1 'polypeptide(L)'
;MSLGDITRDDVLKAIAEFKAIGQDAFLEKYDYGPSRQYVLVYQGMAFDPKAILGAAHSFSQGAPLKPNEFSGGRTGAVRILEKLAFEVQNTHVVSRQTIRILASQFGNRCAFPGCATSYLSDGTPLLEISHIVTANPTSPRFRPGVIPDSPENILILCPTHHALVDREPEKFTVEWLTELRQQRIAQSEIFAPPVEPPRTRTTTDLPESIRIWLQEKDNPSEEFWRIFFRDRPETLALALAGKAYCLESKCYVGGKNVQNKRGNEVDFLAMHRSNCAIIEIKTPATQLMAGKYRENACLPAHDLIGAYMQVLEYRSSLIVNLHALSFTTPGLQAFNPHALIIAGNLEKEEMDDTQLRSFELFRNSLHGVTIMTFDEVLNGLIQWLELNGHGEN
;
A
#
# COMPACT_ATOMS: atom_id res chain seq x y z
N MET A 1 34.17 -10.55 16.14
CA MET A 1 33.86 -9.45 17.08
C MET A 1 32.35 -9.36 17.23
N SER A 2 31.84 -9.34 18.46
CA SER A 2 30.42 -9.50 18.75
C SER A 2 29.74 -8.14 18.91
N LEU A 3 28.79 -7.85 18.04
CA LEU A 3 27.87 -6.72 18.18
C LEU A 3 26.97 -6.81 19.43
N GLY A 4 26.93 -7.98 20.09
CA GLY A 4 26.07 -8.25 21.25
C GLY A 4 26.58 -7.69 22.57
N ASP A 5 27.84 -7.24 22.62
CA ASP A 5 28.49 -6.78 23.86
C ASP A 5 28.41 -5.26 24.06
N ILE A 6 27.79 -4.55 23.11
CA ILE A 6 27.56 -3.10 23.19
C ILE A 6 26.41 -2.83 24.14
N THR A 7 26.64 -1.98 25.14
CA THR A 7 25.64 -1.62 26.15
C THR A 7 24.93 -0.31 25.81
N ARG A 8 23.82 -0.03 26.51
CA ARG A 8 23.11 1.25 26.38
C ARG A 8 24.00 2.44 26.77
N ASP A 9 24.85 2.28 27.78
CA ASP A 9 25.78 3.31 28.26
C ASP A 9 26.82 3.68 27.19
N ASP A 10 27.32 2.69 26.46
CA ASP A 10 28.27 2.90 25.35
C ASP A 10 27.66 3.74 24.22
N VAL A 11 26.39 3.47 23.89
CA VAL A 11 25.65 4.25 22.89
C VAL A 11 25.42 5.68 23.38
N LEU A 12 25.14 5.89 24.66
CA LEU A 12 24.99 7.23 25.24
C LEU A 12 26.30 8.03 25.20
N LYS A 13 27.45 7.39 25.45
CA LYS A 13 28.78 8.02 25.30
C LYS A 13 29.03 8.44 23.85
N ALA A 14 28.73 7.57 22.88
CA ALA A 14 28.84 7.91 21.46
C ALA A 14 27.93 9.08 21.06
N ILE A 15 26.69 9.12 21.56
CA ILE A 15 25.77 10.25 21.35
C ILE A 15 26.32 11.55 21.98
N ALA A 16 26.87 11.48 23.19
CA ALA A 16 27.45 12.63 23.88
C ALA A 16 28.65 13.19 23.10
N GLU A 17 29.50 12.32 22.57
CA GLU A 17 30.61 12.72 21.70
C GLU A 17 30.12 13.35 20.40
N PHE A 18 29.15 12.73 19.71
CA PHE A 18 28.54 13.29 18.51
C PHE A 18 27.99 14.70 18.76
N LYS A 19 27.31 14.91 19.89
CA LYS A 19 26.81 16.25 20.29
C LYS A 19 27.92 17.26 20.53
N ALA A 20 29.09 16.82 21.01
CA ALA A 20 30.22 17.69 21.32
C ALA A 20 31.01 18.12 20.08
N ILE A 21 31.22 17.21 19.12
CA ILE A 21 32.07 17.47 17.95
C ILE A 21 31.29 17.77 16.66
N GLY A 22 29.98 17.48 16.64
CA GLY A 22 29.13 17.66 15.47
C GLY A 22 29.21 16.50 14.47
N GLN A 23 28.21 16.42 13.58
CA GLN A 23 28.01 15.28 12.68
C GLN A 23 29.20 15.06 11.73
N ASP A 24 29.61 16.09 10.99
CA ASP A 24 30.65 15.96 9.96
C ASP A 24 32.00 15.50 10.56
N ALA A 25 32.42 16.11 11.67
CA ALA A 25 33.65 15.73 12.37
C ALA A 25 33.55 14.32 12.99
N PHE A 26 32.37 13.92 13.47
CA PHE A 26 32.14 12.57 13.98
C PHE A 26 32.23 11.51 12.88
N LEU A 27 31.58 11.77 11.74
CA LEU A 27 31.59 10.87 10.58
C LEU A 27 33.01 10.73 10.01
N GLU A 28 33.77 11.83 9.91
CA GLU A 28 35.17 11.80 9.48
C GLU A 28 36.05 11.03 10.48
N LYS A 29 35.91 11.30 11.79
CA LYS A 29 36.70 10.65 12.85
C LYS A 29 36.55 9.12 12.83
N TYR A 30 35.33 8.63 12.62
CA TYR A 30 35.04 7.20 12.64
C TYR A 30 34.98 6.55 11.26
N ASP A 31 35.22 7.31 10.19
CA ASP A 31 35.26 6.83 8.80
C ASP A 31 33.90 6.26 8.34
N TYR A 32 32.82 7.00 8.62
CA TYR A 32 31.44 6.67 8.23
C TYR A 32 30.85 7.71 7.28
N GLY A 33 29.91 7.28 6.42
CA GLY A 33 29.04 8.18 5.67
C GLY A 33 27.70 8.41 6.38
N PRO A 34 26.97 9.49 6.02
CA PRO A 34 25.65 9.77 6.59
C PRO A 34 24.65 8.68 6.22
N SER A 35 23.74 8.40 7.14
CA SER A 35 22.67 7.42 6.99
C SER A 35 21.58 7.94 6.05
N ARG A 36 21.14 7.09 5.12
CA ARG A 36 20.13 7.45 4.11
C ARG A 36 18.73 6.90 4.42
N GLN A 37 18.65 5.82 5.19
CA GLN A 37 17.42 5.03 5.36
C GLN A 37 16.92 4.97 6.82
N TYR A 38 17.80 5.17 7.80
CA TYR A 38 17.44 5.06 9.21
C TYR A 38 18.06 6.20 10.01
N VAL A 39 17.31 6.72 10.98
CA VAL A 39 17.76 7.75 11.92
C VAL A 39 17.50 7.26 13.34
N LEU A 40 18.52 7.33 14.19
CA LEU A 40 18.39 7.15 15.62
C LEU A 40 17.87 8.45 16.24
N VAL A 41 16.78 8.40 16.99
CA VAL A 41 16.20 9.56 17.68
C VAL A 41 16.46 9.43 19.18
N TYR A 42 17.09 10.46 19.76
CA TYR A 42 17.32 10.52 21.21
C TYR A 42 17.19 11.95 21.71
N GLN A 43 16.26 12.15 22.66
CA GLN A 43 15.93 13.46 23.24
C GLN A 43 15.65 14.54 22.19
N GLY A 44 14.88 14.19 21.15
CA GLY A 44 14.49 15.12 20.08
C GLY A 44 15.60 15.44 19.06
N MET A 45 16.77 14.79 19.13
CA MET A 45 17.84 14.93 18.14
C MET A 45 18.00 13.65 17.30
N ALA A 46 18.35 13.84 16.03
CA ALA A 46 18.59 12.79 15.06
C ALA A 46 20.09 12.45 14.94
N PHE A 47 20.41 11.17 14.83
CA PHE A 47 21.77 10.65 14.73
C PHE A 47 21.88 9.53 13.68
N ASP A 48 23.09 9.32 13.15
CA ASP A 48 23.39 8.22 12.22
C ASP A 48 23.52 6.89 12.96
N PRO A 49 22.54 5.96 12.87
CA PRO A 49 22.49 4.78 13.74
C PRO A 49 23.69 3.85 13.56
N LYS A 50 24.21 3.73 12.33
CA LYS A 50 25.38 2.89 12.06
C LYS A 50 26.67 3.49 12.60
N ALA A 51 26.88 4.80 12.44
CA ALA A 51 28.06 5.48 12.95
C ALA A 51 28.08 5.51 14.47
N ILE A 52 26.94 5.82 15.11
CA ILE A 52 26.79 5.79 16.56
C ILE A 52 27.11 4.41 17.13
N LEU A 53 26.56 3.35 16.55
CA LEU A 53 26.82 1.99 17.05
C LEU A 53 28.27 1.56 16.81
N GLY A 54 28.88 1.95 15.69
CA GLY A 54 30.28 1.66 15.39
C GLY A 54 31.24 2.34 16.38
N ALA A 55 30.97 3.60 16.71
CA ALA A 55 31.70 4.34 17.74
C ALA A 55 31.45 3.78 19.15
N ALA A 56 30.21 3.38 19.46
CA ALA A 56 29.83 2.83 20.77
C ALA A 56 30.68 1.62 21.16
N HIS A 57 31.02 0.76 20.19
CA HIS A 57 31.89 -0.40 20.42
C HIS A 57 33.26 -0.02 21.03
N SER A 58 33.79 1.17 20.75
CA SER A 58 35.08 1.60 21.30
C SER A 58 35.07 1.79 22.82
N PHE A 59 33.91 2.10 23.42
CA PHE A 59 33.81 2.37 24.85
C PHE A 59 33.80 1.10 25.72
N SER A 60 33.37 -0.04 25.18
CA SER A 60 33.38 -1.32 25.88
C SER A 60 34.46 -2.28 25.39
N GLN A 61 34.91 -2.16 24.14
CA GLN A 61 35.81 -3.13 23.49
C GLN A 61 37.14 -2.51 23.02
N GLY A 62 37.37 -1.22 23.28
CA GLY A 62 38.67 -0.56 23.07
C GLY A 62 39.00 -0.17 21.63
N ALA A 63 38.16 -0.51 20.65
CA ALA A 63 38.31 -0.07 19.26
C ALA A 63 36.94 0.16 18.60
N PRO A 64 36.77 1.18 17.75
CA PRO A 64 35.53 1.37 16.99
C PRO A 64 35.42 0.31 15.88
N LEU A 65 34.19 -0.06 15.54
CA LEU A 65 33.93 -0.86 14.34
C LEU A 65 34.01 0.01 13.09
N LYS A 66 34.36 -0.61 11.95
CA LYS A 66 34.38 -0.01 10.62
C LYS A 66 33.09 -0.28 9.85
N PRO A 67 32.76 0.53 8.82
CA PRO A 67 31.51 0.39 8.08
C PRO A 67 31.29 -0.98 7.43
N ASN A 68 32.34 -1.69 7.04
CA ASN A 68 32.26 -3.00 6.39
C ASN A 68 32.12 -4.18 7.38
N GLU A 69 32.29 -3.94 8.68
CA GLU A 69 32.26 -5.01 9.70
C GLU A 69 30.84 -5.40 10.14
N PHE A 70 29.84 -4.57 9.83
CA PHE A 70 28.44 -4.88 10.12
C PHE A 70 27.45 -4.15 9.20
N SER A 71 26.23 -4.69 9.12
CA SER A 71 25.15 -4.09 8.33
C SER A 71 24.45 -2.95 9.09
N GLY A 72 24.10 -1.87 8.39
CA GLY A 72 23.40 -0.72 8.97
C GLY A 72 21.88 -0.86 9.05
N GLY A 73 21.31 -1.91 8.45
CA GLY A 73 19.86 -2.08 8.30
C GLY A 73 19.16 -2.78 9.46
N ARG A 74 17.90 -3.18 9.24
CA ARG A 74 16.99 -3.77 10.25
C ARG A 74 17.50 -5.07 10.90
N THR A 75 18.43 -5.77 10.27
CA THR A 75 19.06 -7.00 10.81
C THR A 75 20.38 -6.75 11.53
N GLY A 76 20.96 -5.54 11.40
CA GLY A 76 22.25 -5.14 11.98
C GLY A 76 22.09 -4.04 13.02
N ALA A 77 22.57 -2.82 12.70
CA ALA A 77 22.65 -1.71 13.64
C ALA A 77 21.30 -1.35 14.30
N VAL A 78 20.23 -1.29 13.51
CA VAL A 78 18.87 -0.96 13.97
C VAL A 78 18.41 -1.95 15.04
N ARG A 79 18.58 -3.26 14.78
CA ARG A 79 18.15 -4.33 15.70
C ARG A 79 18.79 -4.20 17.09
N ILE A 80 20.06 -3.80 17.14
CA ILE A 80 20.82 -3.71 18.38
C ILE A 80 20.40 -2.47 19.15
N LEU A 81 20.29 -1.33 18.47
CA LEU A 81 19.81 -0.08 19.08
C LEU A 81 18.38 -0.24 19.63
N GLU A 82 17.48 -0.89 18.90
CA GLU A 82 16.12 -1.21 19.38
C GLU A 82 16.14 -2.13 20.61
N LYS A 83 16.98 -3.18 20.61
CA LYS A 83 17.17 -4.05 21.79
C LYS A 83 17.68 -3.31 23.01
N LEU A 84 18.49 -2.27 22.81
CA LEU A 84 18.99 -1.38 23.86
C LEU A 84 17.98 -0.28 24.24
N ALA A 85 16.72 -0.38 23.79
CA ALA A 85 15.63 0.56 24.02
C ALA A 85 15.89 1.98 23.46
N PHE A 86 16.55 2.08 22.30
CA PHE A 86 16.60 3.32 21.53
C PHE A 86 15.56 3.32 20.42
N GLU A 87 15.03 4.50 20.11
CA GLU A 87 14.09 4.70 19.01
C GLU A 87 14.85 4.90 17.70
N VAL A 88 14.63 4.02 16.73
CA VAL A 88 15.20 4.15 15.39
C VAL A 88 14.08 4.25 14.37
N GLN A 89 14.03 5.36 13.66
CA GLN A 89 13.02 5.67 12.65
C GLN A 89 13.57 5.37 11.25
N ASN A 90 12.71 4.97 10.32
CA ASN A 90 13.06 4.82 8.91
C ASN A 90 12.75 6.14 8.18
N THR A 91 13.72 6.69 7.46
CA THR A 91 13.63 8.00 6.78
C THR A 91 12.99 7.95 5.40
N HIS A 92 12.53 6.78 4.94
CA HIS A 92 11.95 6.61 3.61
C HIS A 92 10.46 6.26 3.63
N VAL A 93 9.76 6.43 4.75
CA VAL A 93 8.30 6.21 4.77
C VAL A 93 7.66 7.21 5.72
N VAL A 94 7.17 8.34 5.18
CA VAL A 94 6.14 9.13 5.86
C VAL A 94 5.00 8.17 6.21
N SER A 95 4.68 8.08 7.50
CA SER A 95 3.72 7.08 7.96
C SER A 95 2.38 7.23 7.22
N ARG A 96 1.71 6.13 6.89
CA ARG A 96 0.40 6.17 6.21
C ARG A 96 -0.65 6.96 6.99
N GLN A 97 -0.52 7.03 8.31
CA GLN A 97 -1.38 7.86 9.16
C GLN A 97 -1.05 9.35 8.98
N THR A 98 0.23 9.71 8.92
CA THR A 98 0.70 11.07 8.62
C THR A 98 0.20 11.53 7.25
N ILE A 99 0.35 10.68 6.21
CA ILE A 99 -0.15 10.97 4.86
C ILE A 99 -1.66 11.23 4.85
N ARG A 100 -2.46 10.41 5.55
CA ARG A 100 -3.93 10.57 5.60
C ARG A 100 -4.36 11.84 6.32
N ILE A 101 -3.72 12.15 7.45
CA ILE A 101 -3.98 13.39 8.21
C ILE A 101 -3.68 14.60 7.34
N LEU A 102 -2.54 14.57 6.64
CA LEU A 102 -2.12 15.66 5.77
C LEU A 102 -3.01 15.80 4.53
N ALA A 103 -3.36 14.71 3.85
CA ALA A 103 -4.26 14.76 2.70
C ALA A 103 -5.61 15.41 3.06
N SER A 104 -6.16 15.06 4.23
CA SER A 104 -7.37 15.68 4.78
C SER A 104 -7.18 17.17 5.10
N GLN A 105 -6.13 17.52 5.84
CA GLN A 105 -5.80 18.91 6.22
C GLN A 105 -5.54 19.84 5.01
N PHE A 106 -5.16 19.28 3.87
CA PHE A 106 -4.93 20.06 2.65
C PHE A 106 -6.13 19.99 1.70
N GLY A 107 -7.23 19.33 2.10
CA GLY A 107 -8.43 19.13 1.30
C GLY A 107 -8.18 18.39 -0.01
N ASN A 108 -7.22 17.45 -0.02
CA ASN A 108 -6.75 16.72 -1.19
C ASN A 108 -6.32 17.62 -2.37
N ARG A 109 -5.71 18.77 -2.08
CA ARG A 109 -5.23 19.71 -3.11
C ARG A 109 -3.80 20.16 -2.86
N CYS A 110 -3.17 20.61 -3.94
CA CYS A 110 -1.89 21.29 -3.89
C CYS A 110 -1.98 22.50 -2.96
N ALA A 111 -0.95 22.74 -2.16
CA ALA A 111 -0.91 23.85 -1.23
C ALA A 111 -0.87 25.22 -1.93
N PHE A 112 -0.33 25.31 -3.16
CA PHE A 112 -0.18 26.59 -3.87
C PHE A 112 -1.53 27.27 -4.14
N PRO A 113 -1.65 28.60 -3.89
CA PRO A 113 -2.91 29.31 -4.06
C PRO A 113 -3.34 29.31 -5.54
N GLY A 114 -4.62 29.06 -5.80
CA GLY A 114 -5.14 29.04 -7.17
C GLY A 114 -4.70 27.85 -8.03
N CYS A 115 -4.01 26.85 -7.45
CA CYS A 115 -3.62 25.66 -8.19
C CYS A 115 -4.86 24.83 -8.60
N ALA A 116 -5.17 24.85 -9.90
CA ALA A 116 -6.21 24.00 -10.49
C ALA A 116 -5.75 22.53 -10.65
N THR A 117 -4.44 22.31 -10.67
CA THR A 117 -3.79 21.02 -10.97
C THR A 117 -3.56 20.19 -9.71
N SER A 118 -4.62 20.00 -8.92
CA SER A 118 -4.60 19.03 -7.83
C SER A 118 -4.97 17.63 -8.29
N TYR A 119 -5.65 17.57 -9.44
CA TYR A 119 -6.13 16.36 -10.07
C TYR A 119 -5.85 16.44 -11.57
N LEU A 120 -5.65 15.28 -12.17
CA LEU A 120 -5.82 15.08 -13.59
C LEU A 120 -7.30 15.26 -13.96
N SER A 121 -7.57 15.44 -15.25
CA SER A 121 -8.94 15.62 -15.78
C SER A 121 -9.90 14.45 -15.49
N ASP A 122 -9.38 13.32 -15.04
CA ASP A 122 -10.13 12.12 -14.66
C ASP A 122 -10.25 11.92 -13.14
N GLY A 123 -9.86 12.91 -12.34
CA GLY A 123 -9.99 12.88 -10.89
C GLY A 123 -8.85 12.16 -10.16
N THR A 124 -7.84 11.62 -10.86
CA THR A 124 -6.61 11.11 -10.20
C THR A 124 -5.85 12.29 -9.59
N PRO A 125 -5.48 12.32 -8.31
CA PRO A 125 -4.73 13.41 -7.74
C PRO A 125 -3.30 13.40 -8.26
N LEU A 126 -2.80 14.60 -8.45
CA LEU A 126 -1.46 14.86 -8.91
C LEU A 126 -0.72 15.52 -7.76
N LEU A 127 -0.40 14.76 -6.71
CA LEU A 127 0.12 15.28 -5.45
C LEU A 127 1.34 14.48 -4.97
N GLU A 128 2.32 15.19 -4.45
CA GLU A 128 3.61 14.73 -3.95
C GLU A 128 3.88 15.34 -2.58
N ILE A 129 4.64 14.60 -1.77
CA ILE A 129 5.13 15.07 -0.48
C ILE A 129 6.36 15.92 -0.75
N SER A 130 6.35 17.15 -0.22
CA SER A 130 7.52 18.02 -0.20
C SER A 130 7.83 18.41 1.23
N HIS A 131 9.10 18.37 1.63
CA HIS A 131 9.52 18.79 2.97
C HIS A 131 9.79 20.30 3.00
N ILE A 132 9.36 20.98 4.06
CA ILE A 132 9.59 22.41 4.26
C ILE A 132 11.07 22.65 4.61
N VAL A 133 11.58 21.88 5.58
CA VAL A 133 12.98 21.87 6.02
C VAL A 133 13.60 20.48 5.82
N THR A 134 14.90 20.46 5.53
CA THR A 134 15.62 19.21 5.23
C THR A 134 16.74 18.98 6.24
N ALA A 135 17.09 17.72 6.48
CA ALA A 135 18.26 17.32 7.26
C ALA A 135 19.56 17.26 6.42
N ASN A 136 19.52 17.61 5.12
CA ASN A 136 20.69 17.59 4.24
C ASN A 136 21.45 18.93 4.35
N PRO A 137 22.72 18.95 4.82
CA PRO A 137 23.52 20.17 4.98
C PRO A 137 23.74 20.98 3.70
N THR A 138 23.67 20.31 2.54
CA THR A 138 23.86 20.97 1.22
C THR A 138 22.59 21.65 0.71
N SER A 139 21.45 21.45 1.38
CA SER A 139 20.18 22.05 1.00
C SER A 139 20.08 23.50 1.51
N PRO A 140 19.61 24.46 0.69
CA PRO A 140 19.35 25.83 1.15
C PRO A 140 18.27 25.90 2.24
N ARG A 141 17.47 24.84 2.41
CA ARG A 141 16.44 24.68 3.46
C ARG A 141 16.93 23.80 4.62
N PHE A 142 18.24 23.63 4.80
CA PHE A 142 18.80 22.84 5.89
C PHE A 142 18.46 23.44 7.26
N ARG A 143 18.01 22.58 8.17
CA ARG A 143 17.90 22.91 9.60
C ARG A 143 18.37 21.69 10.42
N PRO A 144 19.31 21.88 11.36
CA PRO A 144 19.78 20.79 12.21
C PRO A 144 18.67 20.29 13.14
N GLY A 145 18.62 18.98 13.39
CA GLY A 145 17.68 18.38 14.34
C GLY A 145 16.23 18.25 13.84
N VAL A 146 15.97 18.52 12.57
CA VAL A 146 14.64 18.30 11.96
C VAL A 146 14.35 16.82 11.82
N ILE A 147 13.12 16.42 12.14
CA ILE A 147 12.54 15.13 11.75
C ILE A 147 11.90 15.33 10.38
N PRO A 148 12.48 14.82 9.28
CA PRO A 148 12.00 15.14 7.93
C PRO A 148 10.52 14.81 7.75
N ASP A 149 10.09 13.62 8.17
CA ASP A 149 8.73 13.13 7.94
C ASP A 149 7.71 13.55 9.01
N SER A 150 8.01 14.59 9.81
CA SER A 150 7.05 15.11 10.78
C SER A 150 5.85 15.74 10.06
N PRO A 151 4.61 15.59 10.55
CA PRO A 151 3.44 16.17 9.91
C PRO A 151 3.56 17.68 9.70
N GLU A 152 4.20 18.39 10.63
CA GLU A 152 4.38 19.84 10.57
C GLU A 152 5.39 20.27 9.49
N ASN A 153 6.31 19.38 9.12
CA ASN A 153 7.36 19.62 8.14
C ASN A 153 6.96 19.24 6.70
N ILE A 154 5.75 18.74 6.48
CA ILE A 154 5.33 18.28 5.16
C ILE A 154 4.42 19.32 4.47
N LEU A 155 4.55 19.44 3.16
CA LEU A 155 3.62 20.10 2.26
C LEU A 155 3.12 19.08 1.25
N ILE A 156 1.88 19.26 0.81
CA ILE A 156 1.34 18.52 -0.32
C ILE A 156 1.33 19.43 -1.54
N LEU A 157 2.13 19.09 -2.55
CA LEU A 157 2.31 19.89 -3.77
C LEU A 157 2.01 19.06 -5.00
N CYS A 158 1.58 19.67 -6.09
CA CYS A 158 1.60 18.97 -7.37
C CYS A 158 3.03 18.91 -7.93
N PRO A 159 3.38 17.93 -8.79
CA PRO A 159 4.71 17.80 -9.42
C PRO A 159 5.26 19.10 -10.01
N THR A 160 4.39 19.92 -10.61
CA THR A 160 4.79 21.23 -11.16
C THR A 160 5.25 22.20 -10.08
N HIS A 161 4.48 22.33 -8.99
CA HIS A 161 4.83 23.22 -7.90
C HIS A 161 5.95 22.64 -7.02
N HIS A 162 6.05 21.32 -6.91
CA HIS A 162 7.17 20.68 -6.24
C HIS A 162 8.49 20.98 -6.95
N ALA A 163 8.54 20.79 -8.27
CA ALA A 163 9.71 21.14 -9.07
C ALA A 163 10.02 22.65 -9.04
N LEU A 164 8.99 23.51 -8.93
CA LEU A 164 9.16 24.96 -8.81
C LEU A 164 9.84 25.34 -7.49
N VAL A 165 9.38 24.77 -6.38
CA VAL A 165 9.97 25.00 -5.04
C VAL A 165 11.43 24.55 -5.00
N ASP A 166 11.75 23.41 -5.62
CA ASP A 166 13.12 22.89 -5.66
C ASP A 166 14.05 23.73 -6.54
N ARG A 167 13.54 24.30 -7.64
CA ARG A 167 14.33 25.11 -8.58
C ARG A 167 14.64 26.51 -8.05
N GLU A 168 13.77 27.09 -7.22
CA GLU A 168 13.87 28.49 -6.79
C GLU A 168 13.87 28.62 -5.25
N PRO A 169 14.82 28.00 -4.54
CA PRO A 169 14.83 27.94 -3.07
C PRO A 169 15.01 29.30 -2.39
N GLU A 170 15.58 30.29 -3.09
CA GLU A 170 15.71 31.67 -2.60
C GLU A 170 14.36 32.41 -2.53
N LYS A 171 13.41 32.02 -3.39
CA LYS A 171 12.06 32.60 -3.40
C LYS A 171 11.11 31.83 -2.49
N PHE A 172 11.22 30.51 -2.48
CA PHE A 172 10.39 29.61 -1.67
C PHE A 172 11.11 29.25 -0.38
N THR A 173 11.29 30.25 0.49
CA THR A 173 11.99 30.09 1.76
C THR A 173 11.20 29.20 2.73
N VAL A 174 11.86 28.74 3.80
CA VAL A 174 11.23 27.96 4.87
C VAL A 174 10.04 28.70 5.46
N GLU A 175 10.19 30.01 5.69
CA GLU A 175 9.17 30.89 6.25
C GLU A 175 7.97 30.98 5.31
N TRP A 176 8.21 31.20 4.01
CA TRP A 176 7.15 31.29 3.00
C TRP A 176 6.39 29.96 2.85
N LEU A 177 7.09 28.83 2.82
CA LEU A 177 6.48 27.49 2.74
C LEU A 177 5.67 27.16 3.99
N THR A 178 6.10 27.64 5.16
CA THR A 178 5.36 27.49 6.41
C THR A 178 4.08 28.31 6.41
N GLU A 179 4.14 29.56 5.94
CA GLU A 179 2.95 30.41 5.76
C GLU A 179 1.98 29.81 4.75
N LEU A 180 2.48 29.29 3.63
CA LEU A 180 1.67 28.63 2.60
C LEU A 180 0.89 27.44 3.20
N ARG A 181 1.57 26.60 4.00
CA ARG A 181 0.95 25.48 4.71
C ARG A 181 -0.22 25.95 5.58
N GLN A 182 0.01 26.96 6.42
CA GLN A 182 -1.01 27.47 7.34
C GLN A 182 -2.23 28.03 6.59
N GLN A 183 -2.00 28.81 5.54
CA GLN A 183 -3.07 29.36 4.71
C GLN A 183 -3.91 28.26 4.05
N ARG A 184 -3.27 27.21 3.52
CA ARG A 184 -4.00 26.10 2.88
C ARG A 184 -4.85 25.33 3.88
N ILE A 185 -4.30 25.02 5.05
CA ILE A 185 -5.03 24.28 6.10
C ILE A 185 -6.25 25.09 6.55
N ALA A 186 -6.07 26.40 6.80
CA ALA A 186 -7.16 27.29 7.18
C ALA A 186 -8.26 27.39 6.10
N GLN A 187 -7.89 27.34 4.81
CA GLN A 187 -8.85 27.31 3.70
C GLN A 187 -9.56 25.96 3.55
N SER A 188 -8.95 24.87 4.02
CA SER A 188 -9.54 23.52 3.93
C SER A 188 -10.69 23.30 4.92
N GLU A 189 -10.62 23.91 6.11
CA GLU A 189 -11.65 23.83 7.15
C GLU A 189 -12.98 24.46 6.72
N ILE A 190 -12.94 25.34 5.71
CA ILE A 190 -14.12 26.04 5.15
C ILE A 190 -14.84 25.18 4.09
N PHE A 191 -14.19 24.13 3.56
CA PHE A 191 -14.67 23.35 2.40
C PHE A 191 -14.74 21.84 2.61
N ALA A 192 -14.46 21.32 3.82
CA ALA A 192 -14.59 19.89 4.07
C ALA A 192 -16.07 19.48 3.97
N PRO A 193 -16.49 18.66 2.97
CA PRO A 193 -17.77 17.98 3.11
C PRO A 193 -17.68 17.10 4.37
N PRO A 194 -18.79 16.89 5.10
CA PRO A 194 -18.77 16.03 6.27
C PRO A 194 -18.20 14.69 5.82
N VAL A 195 -17.08 14.28 6.43
CA VAL A 195 -16.59 12.90 6.29
C VAL A 195 -17.68 12.04 6.90
N GLU A 196 -18.56 11.50 6.05
CA GLU A 196 -19.49 10.48 6.51
C GLU A 196 -18.61 9.37 7.10
N PRO A 197 -18.82 8.96 8.37
CA PRO A 197 -18.17 7.78 8.88
C PRO A 197 -18.43 6.64 7.89
N PRO A 198 -17.49 5.69 7.69
CA PRO A 198 -17.71 4.57 6.79
C PRO A 198 -19.09 4.00 7.13
N ARG A 199 -20.00 4.05 6.16
CA ARG A 199 -21.36 3.55 6.35
C ARG A 199 -21.18 2.06 6.61
N THR A 200 -21.16 1.67 7.88
CA THR A 200 -21.48 0.31 8.30
C THR A 200 -22.93 0.12 7.92
N ARG A 201 -23.20 -0.27 6.67
CA ARG A 201 -24.51 -0.80 6.32
C ARG A 201 -24.66 -2.09 7.13
N THR A 202 -25.53 -1.95 8.12
CA THR A 202 -26.21 -2.95 8.91
C THR A 202 -26.63 -4.16 8.06
N THR A 203 -26.24 -5.35 8.52
CA THR A 203 -26.84 -6.66 8.25
C THR A 203 -27.30 -6.89 6.80
N THR A 204 -26.37 -7.34 5.97
CA THR A 204 -26.70 -7.99 4.71
C THR A 204 -27.41 -9.32 4.98
N ASP A 205 -28.64 -9.48 4.50
CA ASP A 205 -29.44 -10.71 4.58
C ASP A 205 -28.86 -11.76 3.62
N LEU A 206 -27.88 -12.52 4.10
CA LEU A 206 -27.24 -13.57 3.33
C LEU A 206 -28.25 -14.59 2.76
N PRO A 207 -29.28 -15.06 3.49
CA PRO A 207 -30.37 -15.86 2.92
C PRO A 207 -31.01 -15.24 1.68
N GLU A 208 -31.35 -13.95 1.71
CA GLU A 208 -31.93 -13.25 0.55
C GLU A 208 -30.94 -13.13 -0.62
N SER A 209 -29.66 -12.87 -0.32
CA SER A 209 -28.60 -12.84 -1.33
C SER A 209 -28.41 -14.19 -2.03
N ILE A 210 -28.43 -15.30 -1.27
CA ILE A 210 -28.42 -16.66 -1.80
C ILE A 210 -29.66 -16.94 -2.65
N ARG A 211 -30.85 -16.50 -2.19
CA ARG A 211 -32.12 -16.68 -2.92
C ARG A 211 -32.06 -16.01 -4.30
N ILE A 212 -31.57 -14.77 -4.37
CA ILE A 212 -31.42 -14.04 -5.64
C ILE A 212 -30.38 -14.72 -6.52
N TRP A 213 -29.25 -15.15 -5.97
CA TRP A 213 -28.24 -15.89 -6.73
C TRP A 213 -28.84 -17.15 -7.36
N LEU A 214 -29.59 -17.95 -6.60
CA LEU A 214 -30.23 -19.17 -7.09
C LEU A 214 -31.23 -18.90 -8.23
N GLN A 215 -31.91 -17.75 -8.22
CA GLN A 215 -32.81 -17.35 -9.31
C GLN A 215 -32.05 -16.93 -10.57
N GLU A 216 -30.87 -16.35 -10.39
CA GLU A 216 -30.09 -15.72 -11.46
C GLU A 216 -28.86 -16.55 -11.86
N LYS A 217 -28.71 -17.79 -11.36
CA LYS A 217 -27.52 -18.66 -11.53
C LYS A 217 -27.14 -18.94 -13.00
N ASP A 218 -28.06 -18.70 -13.93
CA ASP A 218 -27.88 -18.88 -15.37
C ASP A 218 -27.71 -17.57 -16.15
N ASN A 219 -27.70 -16.43 -15.45
CA ASN A 219 -27.65 -15.11 -16.06
C ASN A 219 -26.29 -14.85 -16.74
N PRO A 220 -26.24 -14.61 -18.06
CA PRO A 220 -25.01 -14.40 -18.81
C PRO A 220 -24.50 -12.94 -18.78
N SER A 221 -25.14 -12.05 -18.04
CA SER A 221 -24.77 -10.63 -17.97
C SER A 221 -23.68 -10.40 -16.92
N GLU A 222 -22.46 -10.11 -17.35
CA GLU A 222 -21.36 -9.70 -16.46
C GLU A 222 -21.74 -8.45 -15.65
N GLU A 223 -22.41 -7.47 -16.26
CA GLU A 223 -22.86 -6.26 -15.57
C GLU A 223 -23.87 -6.56 -14.44
N PHE A 224 -24.75 -7.54 -14.63
CA PHE A 224 -25.66 -7.97 -13.57
C PHE A 224 -24.87 -8.50 -12.36
N TRP A 225 -23.91 -9.40 -12.59
CA TRP A 225 -23.10 -9.98 -11.52
C TRP A 225 -22.24 -8.94 -10.83
N ARG A 226 -21.66 -7.99 -11.57
CA ARG A 226 -20.96 -6.84 -11.00
C ARG A 226 -21.88 -6.01 -10.09
N ILE A 227 -23.09 -5.70 -10.53
CA ILE A 227 -24.04 -4.97 -9.68
C ILE A 227 -24.42 -5.79 -8.44
N PHE A 228 -24.67 -7.09 -8.62
CA PHE A 228 -25.01 -8.01 -7.53
C PHE A 228 -23.92 -8.02 -6.45
N PHE A 229 -22.66 -8.28 -6.81
CA PHE A 229 -21.55 -8.35 -5.84
C PHE A 229 -21.21 -7.01 -5.20
N ARG A 230 -21.43 -5.88 -5.91
CA ARG A 230 -21.30 -4.54 -5.32
C ARG A 230 -22.34 -4.31 -4.23
N ASP A 231 -23.59 -4.65 -4.52
CA ASP A 231 -24.71 -4.38 -3.62
C ASP A 231 -24.79 -5.43 -2.49
N ARG A 232 -24.15 -6.59 -2.68
CA ARG A 232 -24.11 -7.74 -1.77
C ARG A 232 -22.67 -8.25 -1.51
N PRO A 233 -21.78 -7.41 -0.95
CA PRO A 233 -20.37 -7.75 -0.76
C PRO A 233 -20.12 -8.93 0.19
N GLU A 234 -21.08 -9.26 1.07
CA GLU A 234 -21.05 -10.42 1.97
C GLU A 234 -20.94 -11.75 1.22
N THR A 235 -21.44 -11.80 -0.02
CA THR A 235 -21.36 -12.99 -0.87
C THR A 235 -19.93 -13.30 -1.33
N LEU A 236 -19.01 -12.33 -1.22
CA LEU A 236 -17.59 -12.51 -1.52
C LEU A 236 -16.75 -12.88 -0.29
N ALA A 237 -17.34 -12.88 0.92
CA ALA A 237 -16.58 -13.03 2.16
C ALA A 237 -15.79 -14.35 2.23
N LEU A 238 -16.39 -15.46 1.78
CA LEU A 238 -15.74 -16.76 1.75
C LEU A 238 -14.64 -16.87 0.69
N ALA A 239 -14.91 -16.34 -0.52
CA ALA A 239 -13.92 -16.29 -1.60
C ALA A 239 -12.68 -15.47 -1.21
N LEU A 240 -12.85 -14.54 -0.28
CA LEU A 240 -11.79 -13.70 0.28
C LEU A 240 -11.13 -14.28 1.55
N ALA A 241 -11.31 -15.58 1.80
CA ALA A 241 -10.77 -16.33 2.93
C ALA A 241 -11.19 -15.75 4.31
N GLY A 242 -12.42 -15.25 4.42
CA GLY A 242 -13.03 -14.84 5.68
C GLY A 242 -12.42 -13.61 6.35
N LYS A 243 -11.52 -12.88 5.67
CA LYS A 243 -11.00 -11.61 6.21
C LYS A 243 -12.02 -10.51 5.97
N ALA A 244 -12.11 -9.56 6.91
CA ALA A 244 -12.92 -8.38 6.72
C ALA A 244 -12.25 -7.45 5.69
N TYR A 245 -12.94 -7.19 4.58
CA TYR A 245 -12.50 -6.26 3.56
C TYR A 245 -13.48 -5.09 3.43
N CYS A 246 -12.93 -3.91 3.11
CA CYS A 246 -13.70 -2.81 2.53
C CYS A 246 -13.70 -2.98 1.02
N LEU A 247 -14.87 -3.18 0.41
CA LEU A 247 -15.01 -3.41 -1.02
C LEU A 247 -15.26 -2.08 -1.74
N GLU A 248 -14.41 -1.77 -2.71
CA GLU A 248 -14.58 -0.64 -3.61
C GLU A 248 -14.78 -1.18 -5.04
N SER A 249 -15.79 -0.68 -5.74
CA SER A 249 -16.13 -1.12 -7.11
C SER A 249 -15.57 -0.16 -8.16
N LYS A 250 -15.22 -0.67 -9.35
CA LYS A 250 -14.72 0.14 -10.48
C LYS A 250 -13.50 0.99 -10.10
N CYS A 251 -12.51 0.34 -9.50
CA CYS A 251 -11.32 1.02 -9.01
C CYS A 251 -10.25 1.14 -10.09
N TYR A 252 -9.74 2.35 -10.29
CA TYR A 252 -8.56 2.57 -11.11
C TYR A 252 -7.29 2.09 -10.38
N VAL A 253 -6.51 1.22 -11.04
CA VAL A 253 -5.27 0.66 -10.47
C VAL A 253 -4.00 1.04 -11.23
N GLY A 254 -4.09 1.80 -12.32
CA GLY A 254 -2.93 2.31 -13.06
C GLY A 254 -3.00 2.12 -14.59
N GLY A 255 -1.87 2.19 -15.29
CA GLY A 255 -1.73 1.65 -16.65
C GLY A 255 -2.07 2.58 -17.84
N LYS A 256 -2.24 3.89 -17.64
CA LYS A 256 -2.52 4.82 -18.75
C LYS A 256 -1.37 4.90 -19.76
N ASN A 257 -1.71 4.90 -21.05
CA ASN A 257 -0.77 5.21 -22.12
C ASN A 257 -0.52 6.73 -22.25
N VAL A 258 0.45 7.12 -23.10
CA VAL A 258 0.86 8.53 -23.33
C VAL A 258 -0.31 9.44 -23.79
N GLN A 259 -1.38 8.86 -24.34
CA GLN A 259 -2.57 9.57 -24.79
C GLN A 259 -3.72 9.57 -23.76
N ASN A 260 -3.47 9.15 -22.52
CA ASN A 260 -4.46 9.04 -21.44
C ASN A 260 -5.70 8.22 -21.80
N LYS A 261 -5.55 7.21 -22.68
CA LYS A 261 -6.61 6.24 -22.98
C LYS A 261 -6.22 4.86 -22.45
N ARG A 262 -7.23 4.10 -21.98
CA ARG A 262 -7.11 2.73 -21.40
C ARG A 262 -6.37 2.72 -20.06
N GLY A 263 -7.03 3.22 -19.02
CA GLY A 263 -6.64 2.92 -17.64
C GLY A 263 -7.07 1.49 -17.27
N ASN A 264 -6.28 0.83 -16.44
CA ASN A 264 -6.64 -0.45 -15.85
C ASN A 264 -7.66 -0.21 -14.73
N GLU A 265 -8.91 -0.59 -14.97
CA GLU A 265 -10.02 -0.52 -14.02
C GLU A 265 -10.38 -1.94 -13.58
N VAL A 266 -10.29 -2.23 -12.28
CA VAL A 266 -10.69 -3.53 -11.71
C VAL A 266 -12.18 -3.51 -11.40
N ASP A 267 -12.83 -4.68 -11.48
CA ASP A 267 -14.22 -4.82 -11.05
C ASP A 267 -14.35 -4.49 -9.57
N PHE A 268 -13.53 -5.14 -8.74
CA PHE A 268 -13.47 -4.82 -7.32
C PHE A 268 -12.05 -4.83 -6.77
N LEU A 269 -11.84 -3.93 -5.81
CA LEU A 269 -10.69 -3.92 -4.93
C LEU A 269 -11.17 -4.11 -3.50
N ALA A 270 -10.82 -5.25 -2.92
CA ALA A 270 -11.10 -5.57 -1.53
C ALA A 270 -9.90 -5.18 -0.67
N MET A 271 -10.06 -4.21 0.23
CA MET A 271 -8.99 -3.69 1.09
C MET A 271 -9.05 -4.25 2.51
N HIS A 272 -7.94 -4.82 2.98
CA HIS A 272 -7.72 -5.27 4.36
C HIS A 272 -6.64 -4.39 5.02
N ARG A 273 -6.56 -4.41 6.36
CA ARG A 273 -5.64 -3.56 7.15
C ARG A 273 -4.19 -3.59 6.69
N SER A 274 -3.73 -4.73 6.17
CA SER A 274 -2.36 -4.96 5.75
C SER A 274 -2.19 -5.29 4.28
N ASN A 275 -3.25 -5.54 3.51
CA ASN A 275 -3.14 -5.99 2.13
C ASN A 275 -4.44 -5.76 1.36
N CYS A 276 -4.49 -6.09 0.08
CA CYS A 276 -5.73 -6.08 -0.70
C CYS A 276 -5.87 -7.32 -1.58
N ALA A 277 -7.08 -7.51 -2.10
CA ALA A 277 -7.38 -8.48 -3.13
C ALA A 277 -8.01 -7.77 -4.33
N ILE A 278 -7.53 -8.10 -5.53
CA ILE A 278 -8.10 -7.69 -6.80
C ILE A 278 -9.08 -8.77 -7.21
N ILE A 279 -10.31 -8.40 -7.53
CA ILE A 279 -11.34 -9.35 -7.95
C ILE A 279 -11.76 -9.00 -9.38
N GLU A 280 -11.66 -9.99 -10.26
CA GLU A 280 -12.16 -9.95 -11.63
C GLU A 280 -13.34 -10.92 -11.72
N ILE A 281 -14.47 -10.45 -12.27
CA ILE A 281 -15.69 -11.24 -12.35
C ILE A 281 -16.09 -11.40 -13.81
N LYS A 282 -16.30 -12.64 -14.24
CA LYS A 282 -16.93 -12.97 -15.53
C LYS A 282 -18.38 -13.37 -15.31
N THR A 283 -18.82 -14.45 -15.93
CA THR A 283 -20.20 -14.91 -15.81
C THR A 283 -20.24 -16.40 -15.53
N PRO A 284 -21.36 -16.93 -14.98
CA PRO A 284 -21.56 -18.38 -14.88
C PRO A 284 -21.56 -19.09 -16.22
N ALA A 285 -21.79 -18.36 -17.32
CA ALA A 285 -21.79 -18.89 -18.69
C ALA A 285 -20.38 -18.86 -19.33
N THR A 286 -19.38 -18.32 -18.65
CA THR A 286 -18.00 -18.27 -19.15
C THR A 286 -17.43 -19.69 -19.18
N GLN A 287 -17.05 -20.13 -20.39
CA GLN A 287 -16.37 -21.40 -20.59
C GLN A 287 -15.02 -21.40 -19.86
N LEU A 288 -14.69 -22.47 -19.14
CA LEU A 288 -13.44 -22.61 -18.39
C LEU A 288 -12.37 -23.34 -19.21
N MET A 289 -12.77 -24.34 -19.98
CA MET A 289 -11.87 -25.19 -20.78
C MET A 289 -12.26 -25.16 -22.26
N ALA A 290 -11.26 -24.93 -23.11
CA ALA A 290 -11.39 -25.06 -24.55
C ALA A 290 -11.32 -26.54 -24.99
N GLY A 291 -11.31 -26.76 -26.32
CA GLY A 291 -11.18 -28.08 -26.91
C GLY A 291 -9.87 -28.80 -26.57
N LYS A 292 -9.83 -30.10 -26.87
CA LYS A 292 -8.65 -30.95 -26.67
C LYS A 292 -7.46 -30.41 -27.48
N TYR A 293 -6.32 -30.25 -26.80
CA TYR A 293 -5.05 -29.89 -27.44
C TYR A 293 -4.20 -31.13 -27.73
N ARG A 294 -4.23 -32.11 -26.80
CA ARG A 294 -3.67 -33.46 -26.96
C ARG A 294 -4.56 -34.49 -26.25
N GLU A 295 -4.27 -35.77 -26.46
CA GLU A 295 -5.00 -36.90 -25.88
C GLU A 295 -5.26 -36.76 -24.37
N ASN A 296 -4.28 -36.25 -23.61
CA ASN A 296 -4.35 -36.07 -22.16
C ASN A 296 -4.23 -34.61 -21.69
N ALA A 297 -4.47 -33.64 -22.59
CA ALA A 297 -4.34 -32.22 -22.24
C ALA A 297 -5.36 -31.34 -22.97
N CYS A 298 -6.12 -30.58 -22.19
CA CYS A 298 -7.04 -29.54 -22.66
C CYS A 298 -6.46 -28.16 -22.34
N LEU A 299 -6.79 -27.17 -23.16
CA LEU A 299 -6.39 -25.79 -22.92
C LEU A 299 -7.46 -25.07 -22.09
N PRO A 300 -7.08 -24.15 -21.20
CA PRO A 300 -8.04 -23.21 -20.63
C PRO A 300 -8.70 -22.39 -21.75
N ALA A 301 -9.96 -22.02 -21.55
CA ALA A 301 -10.69 -21.20 -22.49
C ALA A 301 -10.07 -19.80 -22.64
N HIS A 302 -10.27 -19.19 -23.81
CA HIS A 302 -9.70 -17.90 -24.13
C HIS A 302 -10.06 -16.82 -23.10
N ASP A 303 -11.32 -16.77 -22.66
CA ASP A 303 -11.80 -15.75 -21.73
C ASP A 303 -11.23 -15.94 -20.31
N LEU A 304 -11.02 -17.19 -19.88
CA LEU A 304 -10.37 -17.48 -18.60
C LEU A 304 -8.90 -17.07 -18.61
N ILE A 305 -8.19 -17.34 -19.72
CA ILE A 305 -6.81 -16.87 -19.92
C ILE A 305 -6.77 -15.34 -19.96
N GLY A 306 -7.74 -14.72 -20.64
CA GLY A 306 -7.90 -13.27 -20.68
C GLY A 306 -8.04 -12.66 -19.28
N ALA A 307 -8.95 -13.20 -18.47
CA ALA A 307 -9.14 -12.79 -17.08
C ALA A 307 -7.87 -12.96 -16.23
N TYR A 308 -7.15 -14.09 -16.41
CA TYR A 308 -5.87 -14.34 -15.75
C TYR A 308 -4.82 -13.28 -16.11
N MET A 309 -4.65 -12.99 -17.39
CA MET A 309 -3.69 -11.96 -17.83
C MET A 309 -4.09 -10.57 -17.32
N GLN A 310 -5.38 -10.28 -17.30
CA GLN A 310 -5.94 -9.01 -16.85
C GLN A 310 -5.67 -8.78 -15.35
N VAL A 311 -5.92 -9.76 -14.48
CA VAL A 311 -5.61 -9.60 -13.04
C VAL A 311 -4.13 -9.47 -12.76
N LEU A 312 -3.26 -10.12 -13.55
CA LEU A 312 -1.82 -9.96 -13.42
C LEU A 312 -1.37 -8.54 -13.76
N GLU A 313 -1.92 -7.99 -14.84
CA GLU A 313 -1.65 -6.61 -15.26
C GLU A 313 -2.14 -5.62 -14.20
N TYR A 314 -3.35 -5.82 -13.66
CA TYR A 314 -3.90 -5.03 -12.57
C TYR A 314 -3.03 -5.08 -11.32
N ARG A 315 -2.56 -6.27 -10.96
CA ARG A 315 -1.66 -6.47 -9.81
C ARG A 315 -0.35 -5.72 -9.99
N SER A 316 0.27 -5.84 -11.17
CA SER A 316 1.50 -5.13 -11.52
C SER A 316 1.29 -3.61 -11.45
N SER A 317 0.23 -3.12 -12.09
CA SER A 317 -0.12 -1.70 -12.12
C SER A 317 -0.37 -1.14 -10.71
N LEU A 318 -1.12 -1.87 -9.88
CA LEU A 318 -1.40 -1.49 -8.50
C LEU A 318 -0.13 -1.35 -7.68
N ILE A 319 0.80 -2.30 -7.79
CA ILE A 319 2.08 -2.27 -7.06
C ILE A 319 2.93 -1.06 -7.51
N VAL A 320 3.03 -0.83 -8.82
CA VAL A 320 3.80 0.30 -9.37
C VAL A 320 3.22 1.64 -8.94
N ASN A 321 1.88 1.78 -8.94
CA ASN A 321 1.19 3.03 -8.65
C ASN A 321 0.75 3.16 -7.18
N LEU A 322 1.11 2.21 -6.31
CA LEU A 322 0.59 2.12 -4.94
C LEU A 322 0.84 3.40 -4.15
N HIS A 323 2.00 4.02 -4.31
CA HIS A 323 2.34 5.25 -3.61
C HIS A 323 1.29 6.33 -3.91
N ALA A 324 1.04 6.64 -5.18
CA ALA A 324 0.06 7.62 -5.62
C ALA A 324 -1.38 7.25 -5.20
N LEU A 325 -1.79 6.00 -5.41
CA LEU A 325 -3.15 5.52 -5.08
C LEU A 325 -3.41 5.51 -3.57
N SER A 326 -2.39 5.34 -2.74
CA SER A 326 -2.55 5.37 -1.28
C SER A 326 -2.85 6.77 -0.73
N PHE A 327 -2.58 7.84 -1.50
CA PHE A 327 -3.00 9.20 -1.14
C PHE A 327 -4.50 9.44 -1.38
N THR A 328 -5.08 8.89 -2.45
CA THR A 328 -6.53 9.01 -2.75
C THR A 328 -7.40 8.08 -1.97
N THR A 329 -6.86 6.92 -1.62
CA THR A 329 -7.64 5.79 -1.13
C THR A 329 -7.14 5.45 0.26
N PRO A 330 -7.56 6.22 1.28
CA PRO A 330 -7.17 6.02 2.65
C PRO A 330 -7.39 4.56 3.09
N GLY A 331 -6.32 3.82 3.35
CA GLY A 331 -6.39 2.43 3.83
C GLY A 331 -5.96 1.38 2.83
N LEU A 332 -5.71 1.79 1.58
CA LEU A 332 -5.13 0.93 0.57
C LEU A 332 -3.69 0.54 0.97
N GLN A 333 -3.49 -0.76 1.18
CA GLN A 333 -2.18 -1.38 1.37
C GLN A 333 -2.05 -2.58 0.44
N ALA A 334 -0.90 -2.72 -0.21
CA ALA A 334 -0.66 -3.84 -1.13
C ALA A 334 0.81 -4.27 -1.02
N PHE A 335 1.13 -5.20 -0.10
CA PHE A 335 2.48 -5.79 -0.04
C PHE A 335 2.61 -7.00 -0.95
N ASN A 336 1.55 -7.81 -1.00
CA ASN A 336 1.42 -8.94 -1.90
C ASN A 336 -0.06 -9.12 -2.25
N PRO A 337 -0.63 -8.21 -3.07
CA PRO A 337 -2.05 -8.23 -3.41
C PRO A 337 -2.47 -9.58 -3.98
N HIS A 338 -3.49 -10.17 -3.38
CA HIS A 338 -4.09 -11.40 -3.90
C HIS A 338 -4.93 -11.10 -5.14
N ALA A 339 -5.04 -12.03 -6.07
CA ALA A 339 -5.93 -11.89 -7.22
C ALA A 339 -6.95 -13.03 -7.20
N LEU A 340 -8.22 -12.69 -7.31
CA LEU A 340 -9.34 -13.61 -7.35
C LEU A 340 -10.07 -13.45 -8.69
N ILE A 341 -10.32 -14.56 -9.36
CA ILE A 341 -11.15 -14.63 -10.57
C ILE A 341 -12.37 -15.47 -10.23
N ILE A 342 -13.55 -14.94 -10.50
CA ILE A 342 -14.82 -15.68 -10.41
C ILE A 342 -15.37 -15.85 -11.83
N ALA A 343 -15.40 -17.08 -12.33
CA ALA A 343 -15.81 -17.36 -13.71
C ALA A 343 -16.39 -18.77 -13.84
N GLY A 344 -17.34 -18.94 -14.75
CA GLY A 344 -17.89 -20.23 -15.15
C GLY A 344 -18.68 -20.95 -14.05
N ASN A 345 -19.09 -22.16 -14.38
CA ASN A 345 -19.87 -23.03 -13.51
C ASN A 345 -19.52 -24.49 -13.80
N LEU A 346 -18.90 -25.18 -12.85
CA LEU A 346 -18.41 -26.56 -13.08
C LEU A 346 -19.55 -27.54 -13.28
N GLU A 347 -20.65 -27.39 -12.53
CA GLU A 347 -21.83 -28.26 -12.63
C GLU A 347 -22.46 -28.22 -14.03
N LYS A 348 -22.34 -27.11 -14.76
CA LYS A 348 -22.92 -26.94 -16.11
C LYS A 348 -21.99 -27.27 -17.26
N GLU A 349 -20.68 -27.14 -17.08
CA GLU A 349 -19.74 -27.29 -18.20
C GLU A 349 -19.60 -28.76 -18.65
N GLU A 350 -20.17 -29.72 -17.89
CA GLU A 350 -20.20 -31.16 -18.21
C GLU A 350 -18.83 -31.68 -18.69
N MET A 351 -17.77 -31.30 -17.98
CA MET A 351 -16.40 -31.62 -18.36
C MET A 351 -16.15 -33.14 -18.34
N ASP A 352 -15.45 -33.64 -19.36
CA ASP A 352 -14.86 -34.99 -19.29
C ASP A 352 -13.69 -35.03 -18.28
N ASP A 353 -13.30 -36.25 -17.87
CA ASP A 353 -12.21 -36.45 -16.88
C ASP A 353 -10.89 -35.75 -17.29
N THR A 354 -10.65 -35.59 -18.60
CA THR A 354 -9.43 -34.96 -19.11
C THR A 354 -9.52 -33.44 -18.99
N GLN A 355 -10.68 -32.86 -19.30
CA GLN A 355 -10.96 -31.43 -19.14
C GLN A 355 -10.90 -31.04 -17.66
N LEU A 356 -11.58 -31.77 -16.78
CA LEU A 356 -11.58 -31.50 -15.34
C LEU A 356 -10.16 -31.59 -14.76
N ARG A 357 -9.43 -32.67 -15.09
CA ARG A 357 -8.03 -32.81 -14.65
C ARG A 357 -7.15 -31.65 -15.13
N SER A 358 -7.32 -31.23 -16.39
CA SER A 358 -6.55 -30.12 -16.96
C SER A 358 -6.88 -28.79 -16.29
N PHE A 359 -8.17 -28.55 -16.00
CA PHE A 359 -8.64 -27.36 -15.26
C PHE A 359 -8.05 -27.31 -13.85
N GLU A 360 -8.12 -28.42 -13.10
CA GLU A 360 -7.57 -28.51 -11.75
C GLU A 360 -6.06 -28.29 -11.71
N LEU A 361 -5.33 -28.91 -12.64
CA LEU A 361 -3.88 -28.71 -12.74
C LEU A 361 -3.55 -27.25 -13.07
N PHE A 362 -4.30 -26.63 -13.97
CA PHE A 362 -4.10 -25.23 -14.33
C PHE A 362 -4.32 -24.32 -13.12
N ARG A 363 -5.53 -24.33 -12.51
CA ARG A 363 -5.90 -23.37 -11.46
C ARG A 363 -5.05 -23.51 -10.20
N ASN A 364 -4.68 -24.74 -9.82
CA ASN A 364 -3.89 -24.99 -8.61
C ASN A 364 -2.39 -24.72 -8.79
N SER A 365 -1.93 -24.48 -10.03
CA SER A 365 -0.53 -24.14 -10.32
C SER A 365 -0.26 -22.63 -10.37
N LEU A 366 -1.29 -21.78 -10.23
CA LEU A 366 -1.17 -20.34 -10.38
C LEU A 366 -0.64 -19.69 -9.08
N HIS A 367 0.49 -18.97 -9.18
CA HIS A 367 1.05 -18.28 -8.04
C HIS A 367 0.36 -16.94 -7.76
N GLY A 368 -0.33 -16.87 -6.62
CA GLY A 368 -0.96 -15.63 -6.13
C GLY A 368 -2.18 -15.20 -6.94
N VAL A 369 -2.77 -16.12 -7.71
CA VAL A 369 -4.08 -15.97 -8.36
C VAL A 369 -4.93 -17.17 -7.98
N THR A 370 -6.15 -16.93 -7.52
CA THR A 370 -7.14 -17.96 -7.22
C THR A 370 -8.28 -17.85 -8.23
N ILE A 371 -8.67 -18.99 -8.80
CA ILE A 371 -9.82 -19.10 -9.71
C ILE A 371 -10.89 -19.90 -8.96
N MET A 372 -12.08 -19.32 -8.81
CA MET A 372 -13.26 -19.97 -8.26
C MET A 372 -14.39 -19.92 -9.29
N THR A 373 -15.26 -20.94 -9.27
CA THR A 373 -16.48 -20.93 -10.08
C THR A 373 -17.68 -20.41 -9.30
N PHE A 374 -18.73 -20.00 -10.01
CA PHE A 374 -19.92 -19.44 -9.37
C PHE A 374 -20.61 -20.45 -8.44
N ASP A 375 -20.65 -21.72 -8.83
CA ASP A 375 -21.18 -22.82 -8.01
C ASP A 375 -20.32 -23.07 -6.76
N GLU A 376 -18.99 -23.02 -6.86
CA GLU A 376 -18.11 -23.17 -5.69
C GLU A 376 -18.33 -22.06 -4.65
N VAL A 377 -18.47 -20.80 -5.10
CA VAL A 377 -18.74 -19.68 -4.19
C VAL A 377 -20.13 -19.84 -3.55
N LEU A 378 -21.15 -20.14 -4.33
CA LEU A 378 -22.52 -20.32 -3.85
C LEU A 378 -22.62 -21.49 -2.85
N ASN A 379 -22.04 -22.64 -3.18
CA ASN A 379 -22.04 -23.83 -2.31
C ASN A 379 -21.32 -23.54 -0.98
N GLY A 380 -20.21 -22.79 -1.03
CA GLY A 380 -19.55 -22.32 0.19
C GLY A 380 -20.46 -21.46 1.06
N LEU A 381 -21.21 -20.52 0.47
CA LEU A 381 -22.13 -19.64 1.20
C LEU A 381 -23.29 -20.42 1.82
N ILE A 382 -23.88 -21.36 1.09
CA ILE A 382 -24.96 -22.24 1.57
C ILE A 382 -24.44 -23.07 2.75
N GLN A 383 -23.29 -23.72 2.61
CA GLN A 383 -22.68 -24.51 3.68
C GLN A 383 -22.37 -23.65 4.92
N TRP A 384 -21.87 -22.44 4.72
CA TRP A 384 -21.62 -21.51 5.83
C TRP A 384 -22.91 -21.12 6.54
N LEU A 385 -23.99 -20.87 5.80
CA LEU A 385 -25.30 -20.54 6.37
C LEU A 385 -25.88 -21.72 7.17
N GLU A 386 -25.77 -22.95 6.67
CA GLU A 386 -26.21 -24.15 7.38
C GLU A 386 -25.45 -24.35 8.70
N LEU A 387 -24.12 -24.17 8.68
CA LEU A 387 -23.28 -24.35 9.88
C LEU A 387 -23.50 -23.27 10.94
N ASN A 388 -23.83 -22.04 10.55
CA ASN A 388 -23.96 -20.89 11.46
C ASN A 388 -25.42 -20.50 11.77
N GLY A 389 -26.38 -20.97 10.98
CA GLY A 389 -27.81 -20.68 11.15
C GLY A 389 -28.52 -21.53 12.22
N HIS A 390 -27.88 -22.58 12.74
CA HIS A 390 -28.42 -23.41 13.83
C HIS A 390 -28.15 -22.87 15.25
N GLY A 391 -27.61 -21.65 15.38
CA GLY A 391 -27.25 -21.02 16.66
C GLY A 391 -28.32 -20.13 17.31
N GLU A 392 -29.46 -19.90 16.64
CA GLU A 392 -30.59 -19.15 17.20
C GLU A 392 -31.77 -20.09 17.48
N ASN A 393 -31.80 -20.66 18.68
CA ASN A 393 -33.01 -21.22 19.31
C ASN A 393 -33.03 -20.83 20.79
#